data_AF-A0A4Q2YM89-F1
#
_entry.id   AF-A0A4Q2YM89-F1
#
_cell.length_a   1.000
_cell.length_b   1.000
_cell.length_c   1.000
_cell.angle_alpha   90.00
_cell.angle_beta   90.00
_cell.angle_gamma   90.00
#
_symmetry.space_group_name_H-M   'P 1'
#
loop_
_entity.id
_entity.type
_entity.pdbx_description
1 polymer ?
#
loop_
_entity_poly.entity_id
_entity_poly.type
_entity_poly.pdbx_seq_one_letter_code
_entity_poly.pdbx_strand_id
1 'polypeptide(L)'
;MDASREKGESAPDNTDQASVWYSWTAPSSGRVEIGLLNPAFSSILYIYTGNPFKSPTTISVGKSREVISVIAGTTYHIAVMGYKGGQGEFQLSISDLQPPANDSFGGSAAILGGLPVSQSGWNGGATLEPGEQQPGSIGNPDSASVWYHWTSPVSGQVEFSLPDYDFNAYLRIYTGDSLETLQLIAASTGSKFTVPVVTGTSYRIAIVGNSTSPAYREGEFRFAIRNVTPAPHDNFANSILLAGSLPLVTEGTNFGATLETGEPSQFYEGASVWYHWTAPSNGKFEFKIAQENFDSELYVFTGSSLNTLARIQTQNAWTAVTATA
;
A
#
# COMPACT_ATOMS: atom_id res chain seq x y z
N MET A 1 25.90 -30.98 -17.59
CA MET A 1 25.09 -32.21 -17.59
C MET A 1 23.78 -31.85 -18.24
N ASP A 2 23.39 -32.54 -19.30
CA ASP A 2 22.17 -32.21 -20.06
C ASP A 2 20.96 -32.65 -19.25
N ALA A 3 20.19 -31.68 -18.77
CA ALA A 3 18.94 -31.93 -18.05
C ALA A 3 17.84 -32.33 -19.04
N SER A 4 17.03 -33.32 -18.68
CA SER A 4 15.87 -33.77 -19.45
C SER A 4 14.68 -33.98 -18.53
N ARG A 5 13.46 -33.73 -19.01
CA ARG A 5 12.24 -34.02 -18.26
C ARG A 5 12.09 -35.52 -18.03
N GLU A 6 11.92 -35.95 -16.78
CA GLU A 6 11.63 -37.33 -16.43
C GLU A 6 10.13 -37.67 -16.50
N LYS A 7 9.83 -38.93 -16.85
CA LYS A 7 8.46 -39.43 -16.94
C LYS A 7 7.82 -39.47 -15.55
N GLY A 8 6.82 -38.63 -15.33
CA GLY A 8 6.10 -38.53 -14.05
C GLY A 8 6.30 -37.20 -13.31
N GLU A 9 7.07 -36.26 -13.88
CA GLU A 9 7.21 -34.92 -13.33
C GLU A 9 5.90 -34.12 -13.36
N SER A 10 5.61 -33.49 -12.24
CA SER A 10 4.43 -32.68 -11.97
C SER A 10 4.65 -31.19 -12.25
N ALA A 11 5.20 -30.86 -13.42
CA ALA A 11 5.19 -29.49 -13.91
C ALA A 11 3.82 -29.16 -14.54
N PRO A 12 3.18 -28.03 -14.20
CA PRO A 12 1.84 -27.67 -14.67
C PRO A 12 1.77 -27.29 -16.15
N ASP A 13 2.89 -26.93 -16.78
CA ASP A 13 2.96 -26.64 -18.21
C ASP A 13 3.52 -27.84 -19.00
N ASN A 14 2.67 -28.44 -19.82
CA ASN A 14 2.89 -29.64 -20.62
C ASN A 14 3.97 -29.53 -21.73
N THR A 15 4.86 -28.55 -21.65
CA THR A 15 5.91 -28.34 -22.65
C THR A 15 7.15 -29.14 -22.27
N ASP A 16 7.84 -29.73 -23.25
CA ASP A 16 9.05 -30.56 -23.08
C ASP A 16 10.28 -29.74 -22.63
N GLN A 17 10.16 -29.02 -21.51
CA GLN A 17 11.22 -28.20 -20.95
C GLN A 17 12.08 -29.05 -20.00
N ALA A 18 13.40 -28.95 -20.16
CA ALA A 18 14.37 -29.56 -19.25
C ALA A 18 14.23 -29.00 -17.84
N SER A 19 14.29 -29.88 -16.84
CA SER A 19 14.22 -29.54 -15.42
C SER A 19 15.44 -30.10 -14.67
N VAL A 20 15.91 -29.36 -13.67
CA VAL A 20 16.91 -29.83 -12.71
C VAL A 20 16.25 -29.93 -11.35
N TRP A 21 16.36 -31.09 -10.71
CA TRP A 21 15.73 -31.36 -9.42
C TRP A 21 16.75 -31.41 -8.28
N TYR A 22 16.38 -30.77 -7.18
CA TYR A 22 17.09 -30.83 -5.90
C TYR A 22 16.15 -31.35 -4.82
N SER A 23 16.72 -31.99 -3.80
CA SER A 23 16.01 -32.42 -2.61
C SER A 23 16.74 -31.89 -1.39
N TRP A 24 16.00 -31.24 -0.49
CA TRP A 24 16.56 -30.64 0.72
C TRP A 24 15.66 -30.91 1.91
N THR A 25 16.23 -31.38 3.02
CA THR A 25 15.51 -31.59 4.28
C THR A 25 15.78 -30.42 5.21
N ALA A 26 14.72 -29.73 5.64
CA ALA A 26 14.87 -28.54 6.47
C ALA A 26 15.51 -28.89 7.83
N PRO A 27 16.64 -28.26 8.21
CA PRO A 27 17.28 -28.55 9.50
C PRO A 27 16.49 -27.95 10.69
N SER A 28 15.72 -26.89 10.44
CA SER A 28 14.90 -26.17 11.42
C SER A 28 13.58 -25.71 10.80
N SER A 29 12.58 -25.46 11.63
CA SER A 29 11.33 -24.82 11.21
C SER A 29 11.53 -23.31 11.15
N GLY A 30 10.96 -22.64 10.15
CA GLY A 30 11.10 -21.19 9.99
C GLY A 30 10.81 -20.73 8.56
N ARG A 31 11.20 -19.50 8.23
CA ARG A 31 11.15 -18.97 6.87
C ARG A 31 12.50 -19.16 6.20
N VAL A 32 12.50 -19.67 4.97
CA VAL A 32 13.70 -19.79 4.15
C VAL A 32 13.50 -19.12 2.81
N GLU A 33 14.57 -18.53 2.31
CA GLU A 33 14.66 -18.08 0.93
C GLU A 33 15.30 -19.19 0.08
N ILE A 34 14.62 -19.56 -1.00
CA ILE A 34 15.14 -20.47 -2.03
C ILE A 34 15.26 -19.64 -3.31
N GLY A 35 16.48 -19.47 -3.79
CA GLY A 35 16.77 -18.60 -4.93
C GLY A 35 17.81 -19.15 -5.89
N LEU A 36 17.82 -18.59 -7.09
CA LEU A 36 18.82 -18.84 -8.11
C LEU A 36 19.73 -17.62 -8.19
N LEU A 37 21.02 -17.83 -7.91
CA LEU A 37 22.04 -16.81 -8.07
C LEU A 37 22.59 -16.86 -9.49
N ASN A 38 22.74 -15.69 -10.09
CA ASN A 38 23.27 -15.50 -11.44
C ASN A 38 22.66 -16.42 -12.52
N PRO A 39 21.32 -16.56 -12.61
CA PRO A 39 20.73 -17.40 -13.64
C PRO A 39 20.98 -16.79 -15.02
N ALA A 40 21.62 -17.53 -15.92
CA ALA A 40 21.90 -17.10 -17.29
C ALA A 40 20.67 -17.18 -18.23
N PHE A 41 19.48 -17.41 -17.67
CA PHE A 41 18.23 -17.60 -18.39
C PHE A 41 17.04 -17.17 -17.51
N SER A 42 15.91 -16.85 -18.12
CA SER A 42 14.65 -16.65 -17.40
C SER A 42 14.18 -17.98 -16.84
N SER A 43 14.11 -18.11 -15.52
CA SER A 43 13.77 -19.36 -14.85
C SER A 43 12.32 -19.42 -14.37
N ILE A 44 11.87 -20.65 -14.12
CA ILE A 44 10.71 -20.96 -13.27
C ILE A 44 11.22 -21.88 -12.15
N LEU A 45 10.87 -21.56 -10.91
CA LEU A 45 11.20 -22.31 -9.71
C LEU A 45 9.92 -22.90 -9.13
N TYR A 46 9.85 -24.23 -9.05
CA TYR A 46 8.77 -24.94 -8.36
C TYR A 46 9.29 -25.54 -7.06
N ILE A 47 8.53 -25.38 -5.98
CA ILE A 47 8.86 -25.96 -4.67
C ILE A 47 7.69 -26.83 -4.21
N TYR A 48 8.00 -28.06 -3.86
CA TYR A 48 7.03 -29.08 -3.44
C TYR A 48 7.41 -29.69 -2.10
N THR A 49 6.42 -30.25 -1.41
CA THR A 49 6.61 -31.27 -0.38
C THR A 49 5.87 -32.56 -0.76
N GLY A 50 6.11 -33.65 -0.03
CA GLY A 50 5.62 -34.99 -0.36
C GLY A 50 6.39 -35.60 -1.54
N ASN A 51 5.87 -36.68 -2.13
CA ASN A 51 6.52 -37.35 -3.26
C ASN A 51 6.21 -36.62 -4.59
N PRO A 52 7.18 -35.98 -5.24
CA PRO A 52 6.92 -35.13 -6.40
C PRO A 52 6.46 -35.91 -7.66
N PHE A 53 6.71 -37.22 -7.70
CA PHE A 53 6.42 -38.10 -8.84
C PHE A 53 5.13 -38.92 -8.68
N LYS A 54 4.44 -38.79 -7.54
CA LYS A 54 3.19 -39.52 -7.26
C LYS A 54 2.11 -38.63 -6.68
N SER A 55 2.46 -37.79 -5.71
CA SER A 55 1.53 -36.99 -4.93
C SER A 55 2.21 -35.71 -4.42
N PRO A 56 2.67 -34.84 -5.34
CA PRO A 56 3.26 -33.55 -4.97
C PRO A 56 2.22 -32.68 -4.25
N THR A 57 2.65 -31.98 -3.20
CA THR A 57 1.95 -30.80 -2.72
C THR A 57 2.79 -29.58 -3.08
N THR A 58 2.31 -28.78 -4.03
CA THR A 58 2.97 -27.53 -4.41
C THR A 58 2.91 -26.54 -3.25
N ILE A 59 4.08 -26.07 -2.83
CA ILE A 59 4.24 -25.06 -1.78
C ILE A 59 4.31 -23.67 -2.42
N SER A 60 5.18 -23.48 -3.41
CA SER A 60 5.29 -22.22 -4.14
C SER A 60 5.75 -22.43 -5.59
N VAL A 61 5.45 -21.43 -6.42
CA VAL A 61 5.93 -21.31 -7.79
C VAL A 61 6.30 -19.85 -8.05
N GLY A 62 7.51 -19.64 -8.57
CA GLY A 62 7.84 -18.35 -9.17
C GLY A 62 9.06 -18.42 -10.07
N LYS A 63 9.91 -17.39 -10.05
CA LYS A 63 10.94 -17.22 -11.09
C LYS A 63 12.32 -17.63 -10.62
N SER A 64 12.96 -16.77 -9.83
CA SER A 64 14.35 -16.93 -9.41
C SER A 64 14.56 -16.78 -7.90
N ARG A 65 13.50 -16.47 -7.14
CA ARG A 65 13.55 -16.29 -5.69
C ARG A 65 12.17 -16.52 -5.10
N GLU A 66 12.09 -17.38 -4.10
CA GLU A 66 10.86 -17.71 -3.36
C GLU A 66 11.15 -17.71 -1.87
N VAL A 67 10.21 -17.20 -1.08
CA VAL A 67 10.25 -17.28 0.39
C VAL A 67 9.13 -18.20 0.84
N ILE A 68 9.47 -19.24 1.59
CA ILE A 68 8.50 -20.24 2.06
C ILE A 68 8.69 -20.54 3.55
N SER A 69 7.61 -20.93 4.21
CA SER A 69 7.65 -21.51 5.55
C SER A 69 7.98 -23.01 5.46
N VAL A 70 8.94 -23.45 6.26
CA VAL A 70 9.41 -24.83 6.31
C VAL A 70 9.29 -25.43 7.70
N ILE A 71 9.15 -26.75 7.76
CA ILE A 71 9.06 -27.52 9.00
C ILE A 71 10.32 -28.39 9.12
N ALA A 72 11.00 -28.32 10.28
CA ALA A 72 12.18 -29.13 10.58
C ALA A 72 11.95 -30.62 10.27
N GLY A 73 12.91 -31.26 9.62
CA GLY A 73 12.85 -32.67 9.21
C GLY A 73 11.97 -32.96 8.00
N THR A 74 11.25 -31.97 7.46
CA THR A 74 10.46 -32.14 6.22
C THR A 74 11.37 -32.00 5.00
N THR A 75 11.25 -32.94 4.06
CA THR A 75 11.95 -32.88 2.78
C THR A 75 11.12 -32.08 1.77
N TYR A 76 11.79 -31.11 1.14
CA TYR A 76 11.28 -30.29 0.06
C TYR A 76 11.99 -30.64 -1.23
N HIS A 77 11.24 -30.63 -2.32
CA HIS A 77 11.74 -30.90 -3.67
C HIS A 77 11.64 -29.62 -4.50
N ILE A 78 12.75 -29.27 -5.15
CA ILE A 78 12.91 -28.00 -5.85
C ILE A 78 13.20 -28.33 -7.31
N ALA A 79 12.34 -27.88 -8.22
CA ALA A 79 12.55 -28.01 -9.66
C ALA A 79 12.91 -26.65 -10.25
N VAL A 80 14.05 -26.58 -10.94
CA VAL A 80 14.49 -25.41 -11.70
C VAL A 80 14.27 -25.69 -13.18
N MET A 81 13.48 -24.84 -13.83
CA MET A 81 13.13 -24.94 -15.24
C MET A 81 13.43 -23.62 -15.96
N GLY A 82 13.64 -23.66 -17.27
CA GLY A 82 13.82 -22.45 -18.06
C GLY A 82 12.57 -22.00 -18.78
N TYR A 83 12.08 -20.80 -18.45
CA TYR A 83 10.90 -20.20 -19.07
C TYR A 83 11.01 -20.20 -20.61
N LYS A 84 10.02 -20.79 -21.28
CA LYS A 84 9.98 -20.96 -22.75
C LYS A 84 11.21 -21.69 -23.32
N GLY A 85 11.77 -22.64 -22.57
CA GLY A 85 12.93 -23.43 -22.99
C GLY A 85 14.28 -22.74 -22.81
N GLY A 86 14.34 -21.70 -21.97
CA GLY A 86 15.62 -21.07 -21.60
C GLY A 86 16.60 -22.08 -20.99
N GLN A 87 17.89 -21.89 -21.23
CA GLN A 87 18.95 -22.77 -20.71
C GLN A 87 20.15 -21.92 -20.33
N GLY A 88 20.89 -22.34 -19.31
CA GLY A 88 22.12 -21.69 -18.91
C GLY A 88 22.56 -22.10 -17.51
N GLU A 89 23.71 -21.57 -17.09
CA GLU A 89 24.25 -21.78 -15.74
C GLU A 89 23.43 -21.03 -14.68
N PHE A 90 23.37 -21.60 -13.48
CA PHE A 90 22.76 -21.00 -12.30
C PHE A 90 23.36 -21.63 -11.03
N GLN A 91 23.21 -20.97 -9.88
CA GLN A 91 23.50 -21.54 -8.57
C GLN A 91 22.24 -21.56 -7.72
N LEU A 92 21.86 -22.71 -7.16
CA LEU A 92 20.77 -22.78 -6.19
C LEU A 92 21.29 -22.33 -4.81
N SER A 93 20.60 -21.38 -4.20
CA SER A 93 20.81 -20.93 -2.83
C SER A 93 19.60 -21.29 -1.98
N ILE A 94 19.84 -21.81 -0.78
CA ILE A 94 18.83 -21.99 0.27
C ILE A 94 19.41 -21.34 1.52
N SER A 95 18.76 -20.31 2.03
CA SER A 95 19.22 -19.55 3.19
C SER A 95 18.10 -19.30 4.18
N ASP A 96 18.40 -19.42 5.47
CA ASP A 96 17.49 -19.01 6.53
C ASP A 96 17.19 -17.52 6.39
N LEU A 97 15.90 -17.18 6.42
CA LEU A 97 15.45 -15.80 6.36
C LEU A 97 15.01 -15.37 7.75
N GLN A 98 15.85 -14.60 8.42
CA GLN A 98 15.52 -14.04 9.72
C GLN A 98 14.50 -12.90 9.54
N PRO A 99 13.46 -12.82 10.38
CA PRO A 99 12.54 -11.70 10.36
C PRO A 99 13.28 -10.38 10.64
N PRO A 100 12.82 -9.26 10.06
CA PRO A 100 13.36 -7.94 10.39
C PRO A 100 13.15 -7.65 11.89
N ALA A 101 13.99 -6.78 12.46
CA ALA A 101 13.94 -6.47 13.89
C ALA A 101 12.55 -5.99 14.35
N ASN A 102 11.83 -5.31 13.48
CA ASN A 102 10.50 -4.77 13.74
C ASN A 102 9.35 -5.63 13.18
N ASP A 103 9.57 -6.94 13.10
CA ASP A 103 8.54 -7.93 12.77
C ASP A 103 7.39 -7.92 13.78
N SER A 104 7.71 -7.94 15.07
CA SER A 104 6.70 -7.93 16.14
C SER A 104 6.20 -6.52 16.49
N PHE A 105 4.89 -6.40 16.71
CA PHE A 105 4.19 -5.22 17.23
C PHE A 105 4.76 -4.71 18.56
N GLY A 106 5.20 -5.64 19.42
CA GLY A 106 5.73 -5.38 20.75
C GLY A 106 7.03 -4.56 20.78
N GLY A 107 7.84 -4.72 21.83
CA GLY A 107 9.07 -3.91 22.06
C GLY A 107 10.16 -3.99 20.98
N SER A 108 9.92 -4.74 19.90
CA SER A 108 10.80 -4.83 18.73
C SER A 108 10.43 -3.82 17.62
N ALA A 109 9.27 -3.17 17.71
CA ALA A 109 8.87 -2.15 16.75
C ALA A 109 9.86 -0.96 16.74
N ALA A 110 10.18 -0.47 15.55
CA ALA A 110 11.14 0.62 15.40
C ALA A 110 10.52 1.95 15.83
N ILE A 111 11.21 2.68 16.72
CA ILE A 111 10.78 3.99 17.23
C ILE A 111 11.26 5.09 16.29
N LEU A 112 10.33 5.93 15.85
CA LEU A 112 10.58 7.02 14.93
C LEU A 112 10.55 8.35 15.68
N GLY A 113 11.54 9.21 15.41
CA GLY A 113 11.64 10.53 16.02
C GLY A 113 11.27 11.67 15.06
N GLY A 114 10.55 12.67 15.58
CA GLY A 114 10.38 13.97 14.93
C GLY A 114 9.66 13.94 13.57
N LEU A 115 9.84 15.04 12.82
CA LEU A 115 9.44 15.21 11.43
C LEU A 115 10.51 16.05 10.70
N PRO A 116 10.77 15.82 9.39
CA PRO A 116 10.24 14.72 8.58
C PRO A 116 10.90 13.38 8.94
N VAL A 117 10.17 12.28 8.71
CA VAL A 117 10.71 10.91 8.78
C VAL A 117 10.89 10.40 7.35
N SER A 118 12.02 9.75 7.09
CA SER A 118 12.23 8.93 5.90
C SER A 118 13.08 7.74 6.29
N GLN A 119 12.57 6.54 6.03
CA GLN A 119 13.16 5.33 6.55
C GLN A 119 12.98 4.20 5.54
N SER A 120 14.08 3.55 5.22
CA SER A 120 14.08 2.32 4.43
C SER A 120 13.74 1.14 5.33
N GLY A 121 13.04 0.16 4.78
CA GLY A 121 12.67 -1.06 5.47
C GLY A 121 12.51 -2.23 4.51
N TRP A 122 12.33 -3.39 5.10
CA TRP A 122 12.21 -4.68 4.43
C TRP A 122 11.25 -5.53 5.26
N ASN A 123 10.27 -6.18 4.62
CA ASN A 123 9.32 -7.06 5.30
C ASN A 123 9.53 -8.55 5.01
N GLY A 124 10.58 -8.93 4.27
CA GLY A 124 10.82 -10.35 4.02
C GLY A 124 11.38 -11.06 5.24
N GLY A 125 10.86 -12.26 5.49
CA GLY A 125 11.06 -13.00 6.73
C GLY A 125 10.07 -12.63 7.82
N ALA A 126 9.37 -11.51 7.71
CA ALA A 126 8.37 -11.09 8.70
C ALA A 126 7.18 -12.08 8.77
N THR A 127 6.46 -12.04 9.88
CA THR A 127 5.37 -12.94 10.24
C THR A 127 4.08 -12.15 10.46
N LEU A 128 2.97 -12.88 10.61
CA LEU A 128 1.68 -12.32 11.02
C LEU A 128 1.45 -12.74 12.47
N GLU A 129 1.45 -11.79 13.40
CA GLU A 129 1.23 -12.12 14.81
C GLU A 129 -0.25 -12.44 15.11
N PRO A 130 -0.52 -13.37 16.04
CA PRO A 130 -1.87 -13.54 16.57
C PRO A 130 -2.41 -12.22 17.12
N GLY A 131 -3.56 -11.78 16.61
CA GLY A 131 -4.18 -10.50 16.98
C GLY A 131 -4.06 -9.40 15.93
N GLU A 132 -3.18 -9.53 14.93
CA GLU A 132 -3.05 -8.57 13.83
C GLU A 132 -4.26 -8.54 12.87
N GLN A 133 -5.15 -9.52 12.99
CA GLN A 133 -6.27 -9.71 12.08
C GLN A 133 -7.45 -8.75 12.35
N GLN A 134 -7.41 -7.93 13.42
CA GLN A 134 -8.47 -6.99 13.82
C GLN A 134 -7.89 -5.67 14.40
N PRO A 135 -8.49 -4.48 14.20
CA PRO A 135 -9.52 -4.11 13.24
C PRO A 135 -8.89 -3.60 11.93
N GLY A 136 -9.30 -4.18 10.81
CA GLY A 136 -8.91 -3.74 9.46
C GLY A 136 -8.38 -4.83 8.53
N SER A 137 -8.26 -6.08 8.99
CA SER A 137 -7.63 -7.21 8.28
C SER A 137 -6.25 -6.85 7.73
N ILE A 138 -5.19 -7.16 8.48
CA ILE A 138 -3.83 -7.24 7.93
C ILE A 138 -3.83 -8.40 6.90
N GLY A 139 -4.27 -8.08 5.68
CA GLY A 139 -4.26 -8.91 4.49
C GLY A 139 -4.75 -10.36 4.63
N ASN A 140 -4.22 -11.23 3.77
CA ASN A 140 -4.52 -12.66 3.74
C ASN A 140 -3.76 -13.39 4.85
N PRO A 141 -4.07 -14.66 5.17
CA PRO A 141 -3.37 -15.42 6.22
C PRO A 141 -1.85 -15.51 6.08
N ASP A 142 -1.32 -15.36 4.86
CA ASP A 142 0.12 -15.33 4.57
C ASP A 142 0.63 -13.90 4.27
N SER A 143 -0.08 -12.87 4.72
CA SER A 143 0.49 -11.53 4.84
C SER A 143 1.52 -11.52 5.96
N ALA A 144 2.41 -10.55 5.92
CA ALA A 144 3.38 -10.29 6.99
C ALA A 144 3.44 -8.78 7.22
N SER A 145 3.62 -8.38 8.47
CA SER A 145 3.64 -6.99 8.86
C SER A 145 5.01 -6.62 9.44
N VAL A 146 5.35 -5.34 9.32
CA VAL A 146 6.42 -4.74 10.12
C VAL A 146 5.89 -3.49 10.77
N TRP A 147 6.29 -3.27 12.02
CA TRP A 147 5.70 -2.28 12.90
C TRP A 147 6.65 -1.14 13.22
N TYR A 148 6.10 0.07 13.27
CA TYR A 148 6.79 1.26 13.73
C TYR A 148 5.94 2.00 14.76
N HIS A 149 6.61 2.59 15.75
CA HIS A 149 6.00 3.43 16.77
C HIS A 149 6.45 4.87 16.54
N TRP A 150 5.50 5.80 16.46
CA TRP A 150 5.82 7.22 16.23
C TRP A 150 4.98 8.09 17.15
N THR A 151 5.63 8.99 17.88
CA THR A 151 4.96 10.01 18.69
C THR A 151 4.95 11.32 17.93
N SER A 152 3.76 11.85 17.65
CA SER A 152 3.66 13.07 16.85
C SER A 152 4.25 14.28 17.58
N PRO A 153 5.16 15.05 16.96
CA PRO A 153 5.67 16.30 17.53
C PRO A 153 4.72 17.49 17.31
N VAL A 154 3.62 17.31 16.55
CA VAL A 154 2.69 18.38 16.15
C VAL A 154 1.24 17.93 16.23
N SER A 155 0.32 18.89 16.26
CA SER A 155 -1.11 18.67 16.05
C SER A 155 -1.49 19.23 14.68
N GLY A 156 -2.34 18.53 13.93
CA GLY A 156 -2.77 18.92 12.58
C GLY A 156 -2.70 17.76 11.60
N GLN A 157 -2.70 18.08 10.31
CA GLN A 157 -2.60 17.07 9.24
C GLN A 157 -1.14 16.70 8.95
N VAL A 158 -0.85 15.40 8.93
CA VAL A 158 0.47 14.84 8.57
C VAL A 158 0.31 13.84 7.45
N GLU A 159 1.20 13.90 6.45
CA GLU A 159 1.25 12.97 5.33
C GLU A 159 2.02 11.71 5.75
N PHE A 160 1.40 10.56 5.51
CA PHE A 160 2.04 9.26 5.55
C PHE A 160 2.12 8.72 4.12
N SER A 161 3.28 8.18 3.72
CA SER A 161 3.49 7.68 2.37
C SER A 161 4.48 6.52 2.28
N LEU A 162 4.30 5.69 1.24
CA LEU A 162 5.28 4.73 0.74
C LEU A 162 5.78 5.20 -0.63
N PRO A 163 6.68 6.19 -0.71
CA PRO A 163 7.12 6.74 -1.99
C PRO A 163 7.78 5.71 -2.93
N ASP A 164 8.53 4.76 -2.37
CA ASP A 164 9.24 3.74 -3.15
C ASP A 164 8.99 2.36 -2.49
N TYR A 165 8.55 1.38 -3.27
CA TYR A 165 8.36 -0.01 -2.83
C TYR A 165 8.29 -0.94 -4.05
N ASP A 166 8.65 -2.22 -3.89
CA ASP A 166 8.69 -3.21 -4.99
C ASP A 166 7.70 -4.39 -4.83
N PHE A 167 6.76 -4.29 -3.88
CA PHE A 167 5.74 -5.30 -3.58
C PHE A 167 4.35 -4.67 -3.42
N ASN A 168 3.27 -5.46 -3.37
CA ASN A 168 1.96 -4.89 -3.06
C ASN A 168 1.89 -4.59 -1.56
N ALA A 169 1.90 -3.31 -1.18
CA ALA A 169 1.93 -2.89 0.22
C ALA A 169 0.60 -2.27 0.68
N TYR A 170 0.21 -2.57 1.92
CA TYR A 170 -0.69 -1.74 2.71
C TYR A 170 0.11 -0.91 3.71
N LEU A 171 -0.17 0.40 3.77
CA LEU A 171 0.26 1.28 4.86
C LEU A 171 -0.94 1.55 5.76
N ARG A 172 -0.80 1.29 7.06
CA ARG A 172 -1.89 1.42 8.04
C ARG A 172 -1.43 2.17 9.27
N ILE A 173 -2.25 3.11 9.72
CA ILE A 173 -1.99 3.99 10.86
C ILE A 173 -3.04 3.74 11.93
N TYR A 174 -2.59 3.48 13.15
CA TYR A 174 -3.43 3.15 14.28
C TYR A 174 -3.10 4.01 15.51
N THR A 175 -4.06 4.11 16.42
CA THR A 175 -3.85 4.43 17.85
C THR A 175 -4.03 3.19 18.70
N GLY A 176 -3.57 3.25 19.96
CA GLY A 176 -3.61 2.13 20.90
C GLY A 176 -2.23 1.54 21.15
N ASP A 177 -2.11 0.75 22.22
CA ASP A 177 -0.84 0.23 22.72
C ASP A 177 -0.76 -1.30 22.74
N SER A 178 -1.82 -2.00 22.32
CA SER A 178 -1.84 -3.46 22.15
C SER A 178 -2.61 -3.86 20.88
N LEU A 179 -2.21 -4.97 20.24
CA LEU A 179 -2.89 -5.52 19.06
C LEU A 179 -4.41 -5.67 19.27
N GLU A 180 -4.83 -6.11 20.45
CA GLU A 180 -6.25 -6.31 20.79
C GLU A 180 -7.07 -5.02 20.87
N THR A 181 -6.41 -3.88 21.09
CA THR A 181 -7.06 -2.58 21.32
C THR A 181 -6.73 -1.54 20.27
N LEU A 182 -5.97 -1.91 19.23
CA LEU A 182 -5.64 -0.98 18.15
C LEU A 182 -6.91 -0.44 17.51
N GLN A 183 -6.91 0.86 17.24
CA GLN A 183 -7.95 1.53 16.48
C GLN A 183 -7.34 2.04 15.18
N LEU A 184 -7.84 1.52 14.05
CA LEU A 184 -7.41 1.96 12.73
C LEU A 184 -7.89 3.39 12.51
N ILE A 185 -6.95 4.29 12.23
CA ILE A 185 -7.25 5.67 11.88
C ILE A 185 -7.33 5.82 10.35
N ALA A 186 -6.37 5.24 9.65
CA ALA A 186 -6.29 5.36 8.20
C ALA A 186 -5.51 4.18 7.58
N ALA A 187 -5.85 3.83 6.35
CA ALA A 187 -5.18 2.80 5.57
C ALA A 187 -5.13 3.18 4.09
N SER A 188 -4.09 2.72 3.39
CA SER A 188 -3.97 2.86 1.94
C SER A 188 -3.17 1.72 1.30
N THR A 189 -3.45 1.43 0.03
CA THR A 189 -2.64 0.56 -0.83
C THR A 189 -1.50 1.37 -1.46
N GLY A 190 -0.31 1.36 -0.84
CA GLY A 190 0.92 1.94 -1.42
C GLY A 190 0.96 3.46 -1.66
N SER A 191 -0.14 4.18 -1.48
CA SER A 191 -0.23 5.62 -1.77
C SER A 191 0.16 6.50 -0.57
N LYS A 192 0.19 7.81 -0.82
CA LYS A 192 0.22 8.85 0.21
C LYS A 192 -1.19 9.22 0.66
N PHE A 193 -1.35 9.51 1.95
CA PHE A 193 -2.60 10.05 2.52
C PHE A 193 -2.29 10.92 3.73
N THR A 194 -3.24 11.75 4.14
CA THR A 194 -3.10 12.61 5.32
C THR A 194 -3.91 12.06 6.49
N VAL A 195 -3.36 12.24 7.69
CA VAL A 195 -3.97 11.77 8.94
C VAL A 195 -3.98 12.93 9.94
N PRO A 196 -5.12 13.17 10.62
CA PRO A 196 -5.16 14.13 11.71
C PRO A 196 -4.43 13.53 12.92
N VAL A 197 -3.38 14.23 13.35
CA VAL A 197 -2.55 13.82 14.49
C VAL A 197 -2.60 14.84 15.61
N VAL A 198 -2.31 14.39 16.83
CA VAL A 198 -2.25 15.22 18.04
C VAL A 198 -0.85 15.15 18.62
N THR A 199 -0.30 16.31 19.01
CA THR A 199 1.04 16.41 19.63
C THR A 199 1.13 15.52 20.86
N GLY A 200 2.20 14.74 20.95
CA GLY A 200 2.45 13.83 22.07
C GLY A 200 1.65 12.52 22.02
N THR A 201 0.74 12.34 21.05
CA THR A 201 0.03 11.07 20.85
C THR A 201 0.92 10.08 20.12
N SER A 202 0.92 8.83 20.60
CA SER A 202 1.63 7.71 19.99
C SER A 202 0.74 7.01 18.97
N TYR A 203 1.29 6.82 17.77
CA TYR A 203 0.69 6.13 16.65
C TYR A 203 1.47 4.85 16.36
N ARG A 204 0.76 3.81 15.92
CA ARG A 204 1.33 2.56 15.42
C ARG A 204 1.17 2.52 13.91
N ILE A 205 2.24 2.16 13.22
CA ILE A 205 2.30 2.15 11.77
C ILE A 205 2.64 0.73 11.36
N ALA A 206 1.77 0.11 10.57
CA ALA A 206 2.03 -1.19 9.98
C ALA A 206 2.25 -1.06 8.47
N ILE A 207 3.31 -1.70 7.97
CA ILE A 207 3.54 -1.89 6.54
C ILE A 207 3.39 -3.38 6.25
N VAL A 208 2.45 -3.74 5.38
CA VAL A 208 1.95 -5.11 5.25
C VAL A 208 1.96 -5.56 3.80
N GLY A 209 2.40 -6.80 3.55
CA GLY A 209 2.25 -7.45 2.25
C GLY A 209 0.79 -7.72 1.88
N ASN A 210 0.34 -7.22 0.72
CA ASN A 210 -1.03 -7.29 0.20
C ASN A 210 -1.10 -8.02 -1.15
N SER A 211 -0.76 -9.30 -1.16
CA SER A 211 -0.92 -10.13 -2.35
C SER A 211 -1.25 -11.55 -1.94
N THR A 212 -1.93 -12.30 -2.80
CA THR A 212 -2.01 -13.76 -2.69
C THR A 212 -0.81 -14.45 -3.35
N SER A 213 -0.11 -13.76 -4.26
CA SER A 213 1.05 -14.28 -4.97
C SER A 213 2.34 -14.00 -4.18
N PRO A 214 3.13 -15.03 -3.81
CA PRO A 214 4.36 -14.90 -3.04
C PRO A 214 5.33 -13.85 -3.59
N ALA A 215 5.46 -13.77 -4.92
CA ALA A 215 6.33 -12.83 -5.62
C ALA A 215 6.02 -11.34 -5.38
N TYR A 216 4.85 -10.99 -4.82
CA TYR A 216 4.44 -9.60 -4.57
C TYR A 216 4.01 -9.35 -3.12
N ARG A 217 4.30 -10.26 -2.18
CA ARG A 217 3.97 -10.10 -0.75
C ARG A 217 5.09 -9.42 0.05
N GLU A 218 6.32 -9.53 -0.42
CA GLU A 218 7.52 -9.13 0.31
C GLU A 218 8.44 -8.31 -0.59
N GLY A 219 9.12 -7.35 0.02
CA GLY A 219 9.86 -6.36 -0.73
C GLY A 219 10.56 -5.32 0.12
N GLU A 220 11.45 -4.57 -0.51
CA GLU A 220 12.05 -3.38 0.06
C GLU A 220 11.09 -2.21 -0.08
N PHE A 221 11.13 -1.29 0.88
CA PHE A 221 10.35 -0.07 0.82
C PHE A 221 11.10 1.09 1.45
N ARG A 222 10.67 2.30 1.08
CA ARG A 222 10.92 3.52 1.82
C ARG A 222 9.58 4.07 2.26
N PHE A 223 9.41 4.29 3.56
CA PHE A 223 8.27 5.03 4.08
C PHE A 223 8.69 6.45 4.49
N ALA A 224 7.73 7.36 4.48
CA ALA A 224 7.94 8.73 4.93
C ALA A 224 6.74 9.27 5.71
N ILE A 225 7.05 10.15 6.66
CA ILE A 225 6.08 10.94 7.42
C ILE A 225 6.48 12.41 7.28
N ARG A 226 5.58 13.27 6.81
CA ARG A 226 5.88 14.68 6.51
C ARG A 226 4.79 15.60 7.02
N ASN A 227 5.19 16.78 7.49
CA ASN A 227 4.23 17.85 7.73
C ASN A 227 3.54 18.22 6.42
N VAL A 228 2.23 18.35 6.47
CA VAL A 228 1.46 18.97 5.39
C VAL A 228 1.16 20.40 5.78
N THR A 229 1.34 21.32 4.83
CA THR A 229 0.75 22.65 4.96
C THR A 229 -0.64 22.55 4.35
N PRO A 230 -1.73 22.72 5.13
CA PRO A 230 -3.09 22.69 4.58
C PRO A 230 -3.22 23.66 3.41
N ALA A 231 -4.13 23.35 2.48
CA ALA A 231 -4.44 24.24 1.38
C ALA A 231 -4.78 25.64 1.95
N PRO A 232 -4.25 26.75 1.39
CA PRO A 232 -4.53 28.09 1.92
C PRO A 232 -6.02 28.43 2.01
N HIS A 233 -6.83 27.72 1.22
CA HIS A 233 -8.27 27.87 1.06
C HIS A 233 -9.05 26.68 1.62
N ASP A 234 -8.47 25.99 2.61
CA ASP A 234 -9.09 24.90 3.35
C ASP A 234 -10.34 25.37 4.12
N ASN A 235 -10.21 26.44 4.92
CA ASN A 235 -11.36 27.02 5.62
C ASN A 235 -12.14 27.97 4.71
N PHE A 236 -13.47 28.03 4.88
CA PHE A 236 -14.36 28.90 4.10
C PHE A 236 -13.95 30.37 4.17
N ALA A 237 -13.54 30.82 5.36
CA ALA A 237 -13.08 32.18 5.61
C ALA A 237 -11.83 32.57 4.80
N ASN A 238 -11.04 31.58 4.37
CA ASN A 238 -9.83 31.77 3.58
C ASN A 238 -10.05 31.45 2.08
N SER A 239 -11.29 31.40 1.63
CA SER A 239 -11.61 31.07 0.24
C SER A 239 -10.87 31.96 -0.77
N ILE A 240 -10.38 31.36 -1.85
CA ILE A 240 -9.67 32.10 -2.91
C ILE A 240 -10.68 32.89 -3.75
N LEU A 241 -10.40 34.18 -3.94
CA LEU A 241 -11.13 35.00 -4.89
C LEU A 241 -10.78 34.58 -6.32
N LEU A 242 -11.78 34.12 -7.04
CA LEU A 242 -11.74 33.94 -8.48
C LEU A 242 -12.05 35.29 -9.15
N ALA A 243 -11.04 35.95 -9.72
CA ALA A 243 -11.19 37.23 -10.40
C ALA A 243 -10.54 37.21 -11.79
N GLY A 244 -11.10 37.98 -12.72
CA GLY A 244 -10.60 38.09 -14.09
C GLY A 244 -11.70 37.98 -15.14
N SER A 245 -11.30 38.02 -16.42
CA SER A 245 -12.20 37.79 -17.55
C SER A 245 -12.43 36.30 -17.77
N LEU A 246 -13.63 35.94 -18.25
CA LEU A 246 -13.94 34.57 -18.66
C LEU A 246 -13.32 34.23 -20.03
N PRO A 247 -12.91 32.97 -20.29
CA PRO A 247 -12.89 31.85 -19.34
C PRO A 247 -11.81 32.03 -18.28
N LEU A 248 -12.17 31.75 -17.02
CA LEU A 248 -11.26 31.80 -15.88
C LEU A 248 -10.75 30.40 -15.56
N VAL A 249 -9.43 30.27 -15.38
CA VAL A 249 -8.77 29.01 -15.00
C VAL A 249 -7.87 29.31 -13.81
N THR A 250 -7.99 28.50 -12.76
CA THR A 250 -7.09 28.51 -11.61
C THR A 250 -6.60 27.10 -11.33
N GLU A 251 -5.39 27.00 -10.81
CA GLU A 251 -4.89 25.75 -10.21
C GLU A 251 -5.28 25.72 -8.72
N GLY A 252 -5.36 24.51 -8.18
CA GLY A 252 -5.76 24.26 -6.80
C GLY A 252 -5.28 22.90 -6.31
N THR A 253 -5.29 22.72 -4.99
CA THR A 253 -5.05 21.43 -4.36
C THR A 253 -5.91 21.32 -3.11
N ASN A 254 -6.52 20.15 -2.89
CA ASN A 254 -7.17 19.78 -1.64
C ASN A 254 -6.25 18.93 -0.75
N PHE A 255 -4.97 18.80 -1.11
CA PHE A 255 -4.04 17.98 -0.36
C PHE A 255 -3.81 18.58 1.03
N GLY A 256 -4.14 17.80 2.07
CA GLY A 256 -4.09 18.27 3.46
C GLY A 256 -5.22 19.19 3.89
N ALA A 257 -6.26 19.35 3.05
CA ALA A 257 -7.49 20.00 3.47
C ALA A 257 -8.21 19.18 4.56
N THR A 258 -9.16 19.81 5.23
CA THR A 258 -9.96 19.30 6.32
C THR A 258 -11.44 19.55 6.07
N LEU A 259 -12.28 19.00 6.94
CA LEU A 259 -13.71 19.30 6.98
C LEU A 259 -13.94 20.31 8.10
N GLU A 260 -14.31 21.55 7.78
CA GLU A 260 -14.60 22.58 8.77
C GLU A 260 -15.96 22.33 9.46
N THR A 261 -16.06 22.65 10.74
CA THR A 261 -17.35 22.52 11.46
C THR A 261 -18.38 23.49 10.90
N GLY A 262 -19.56 22.98 10.56
CA GLY A 262 -20.64 23.78 9.95
C GLY A 262 -20.60 23.78 8.43
N GLU A 263 -19.62 23.09 7.84
CA GLU A 263 -19.67 22.72 6.43
C GLU A 263 -20.93 21.90 6.10
N PRO A 264 -21.50 22.06 4.88
CA PRO A 264 -22.62 21.25 4.40
C PRO A 264 -22.29 19.75 4.23
N SER A 265 -22.07 19.03 5.34
CA SER A 265 -21.58 17.64 5.40
C SER A 265 -22.52 16.59 4.79
N GLN A 266 -23.78 16.94 4.52
CA GLN A 266 -24.75 16.04 3.90
C GLN A 266 -24.46 15.76 2.41
N PHE A 267 -23.43 16.38 1.84
CA PHE A 267 -23.14 16.34 0.41
C PHE A 267 -21.76 15.77 0.07
N TYR A 268 -20.91 15.39 1.01
CA TYR A 268 -19.58 14.84 0.70
C TYR A 268 -19.00 14.03 1.87
N GLU A 269 -18.26 12.97 1.53
CA GLU A 269 -17.41 12.23 2.45
C GLU A 269 -15.96 12.66 2.19
N GLY A 270 -15.42 13.61 2.97
CA GLY A 270 -14.03 14.06 2.77
C GLY A 270 -13.71 15.44 3.32
N ALA A 271 -12.72 16.08 2.70
CA ALA A 271 -12.27 17.44 2.98
C ALA A 271 -12.71 18.39 1.87
N SER A 272 -12.85 19.68 2.18
CA SER A 272 -13.28 20.68 1.21
C SER A 272 -12.20 21.73 0.96
N VAL A 273 -12.32 22.44 -0.15
CA VAL A 273 -11.54 23.66 -0.39
C VAL A 273 -12.45 24.70 -1.02
N TRP A 274 -12.28 25.96 -0.63
CA TRP A 274 -13.25 27.00 -0.92
C TRP A 274 -12.73 28.05 -1.90
N TYR A 275 -13.59 28.40 -2.84
CA TYR A 275 -13.41 29.49 -3.77
C TYR A 275 -14.62 30.41 -3.69
N HIS A 276 -14.42 31.71 -3.90
CA HIS A 276 -15.51 32.66 -4.02
C HIS A 276 -15.38 33.47 -5.31
N TRP A 277 -16.52 33.77 -5.91
CA TRP A 277 -16.61 34.42 -7.22
C TRP A 277 -17.83 35.33 -7.25
N THR A 278 -17.72 36.45 -7.95
CA THR A 278 -18.86 37.34 -8.23
C THR A 278 -19.16 37.30 -9.72
N ALA A 279 -20.42 37.00 -10.06
CA ALA A 279 -20.85 36.98 -11.46
C ALA A 279 -20.71 38.37 -12.10
N PRO A 280 -20.05 38.49 -13.26
CA PRO A 280 -19.87 39.79 -13.92
C PRO A 280 -21.15 40.32 -14.55
N SER A 281 -22.15 39.45 -14.76
CA SER A 281 -23.47 39.78 -15.30
C SER A 281 -24.49 38.70 -14.93
N ASN A 282 -25.78 39.02 -14.98
CA ASN A 282 -26.83 38.01 -14.87
C ASN A 282 -26.71 37.00 -16.02
N GLY A 283 -26.93 35.72 -15.73
CA GLY A 283 -26.83 34.68 -16.74
C GLY A 283 -26.49 33.31 -16.19
N LYS A 284 -26.30 32.35 -17.12
CA LYS A 284 -25.87 31.00 -16.81
C LYS A 284 -24.35 30.90 -16.94
N PHE A 285 -23.72 30.30 -15.94
CA PHE A 285 -22.28 30.06 -15.91
C PHE A 285 -22.00 28.58 -15.69
N GLU A 286 -20.97 28.07 -16.35
CA GLU A 286 -20.47 26.71 -16.17
C GLU A 286 -19.20 26.75 -15.31
N PHE A 287 -19.18 25.91 -14.29
CA PHE A 287 -18.01 25.61 -13.47
C PHE A 287 -17.59 24.20 -13.76
N LYS A 288 -16.30 23.97 -14.03
CA LYS A 288 -15.77 22.66 -14.41
C LYS A 288 -14.43 22.40 -13.76
N ILE A 289 -14.24 21.19 -13.26
CA ILE A 289 -12.92 20.66 -12.91
C ILE A 289 -12.35 20.09 -14.21
N ALA A 290 -11.36 20.79 -14.78
CA ALA A 290 -10.87 20.49 -16.12
C ALA A 290 -9.83 19.35 -16.15
N GLN A 291 -9.07 19.20 -15.06
CA GLN A 291 -8.07 18.15 -14.87
C GLN A 291 -8.07 17.72 -13.40
N GLU A 292 -8.29 16.43 -13.16
CA GLU A 292 -8.20 15.82 -11.85
C GLU A 292 -7.49 14.47 -11.97
N ASN A 293 -6.83 14.05 -10.91
CA ASN A 293 -6.20 12.74 -10.78
C ASN A 293 -6.80 11.93 -9.64
N PHE A 294 -7.98 12.33 -9.15
CA PHE A 294 -8.77 11.71 -8.10
C PHE A 294 -10.25 11.97 -8.35
N ASP A 295 -11.14 11.17 -7.76
CA ASP A 295 -12.58 11.40 -7.82
C ASP A 295 -12.92 12.63 -6.95
N SER A 296 -13.54 13.65 -7.55
CA SER A 296 -13.91 14.87 -6.86
C SER A 296 -15.36 15.26 -7.10
N GLU A 297 -15.90 16.09 -6.21
CA GLU A 297 -17.23 16.67 -6.33
C GLU A 297 -17.15 18.19 -6.32
N LEU A 298 -17.92 18.83 -7.21
CA LEU A 298 -18.00 20.28 -7.33
C LEU A 298 -19.39 20.77 -6.92
N TYR A 299 -19.44 21.64 -5.93
CA TYR A 299 -20.67 22.28 -5.44
C TYR A 299 -20.59 23.80 -5.58
N VAL A 300 -21.72 24.43 -5.91
CA VAL A 300 -21.83 25.89 -6.01
C VAL A 300 -22.90 26.36 -5.02
N PHE A 301 -22.54 27.37 -4.22
CA PHE A 301 -23.38 27.94 -3.18
C PHE A 301 -23.52 29.45 -3.33
N THR A 302 -24.60 30.01 -2.80
CA THR A 302 -24.73 31.44 -2.52
C THR A 302 -24.78 31.70 -1.02
N GLY A 303 -24.38 32.91 -0.62
CA GLY A 303 -24.30 33.33 0.78
C GLY A 303 -22.90 33.78 1.18
N SER A 304 -22.79 34.35 2.38
CA SER A 304 -21.54 34.92 2.92
C SER A 304 -21.11 34.29 4.24
N SER A 305 -21.80 33.24 4.70
CA SER A 305 -21.51 32.54 5.94
C SER A 305 -21.71 31.04 5.75
N LEU A 306 -20.71 30.26 6.17
CA LEU A 306 -20.60 28.81 5.93
C LEU A 306 -21.87 28.04 6.33
N ASN A 307 -22.34 28.32 7.53
CA ASN A 307 -23.51 27.71 8.17
C ASN A 307 -24.86 28.20 7.63
N THR A 308 -24.87 29.14 6.68
CA THR A 308 -26.09 29.60 5.99
C THR A 308 -25.96 29.54 4.46
N LEU A 309 -24.96 28.82 3.94
CA LEU A 309 -24.78 28.66 2.50
C LEU A 309 -26.00 27.96 1.88
N ALA A 310 -26.53 28.53 0.81
CA ALA A 310 -27.61 27.95 0.03
C ALA A 310 -27.03 27.31 -1.23
N ARG A 311 -27.14 25.98 -1.34
CA ARG A 311 -26.69 25.25 -2.53
C ARG A 311 -27.54 25.64 -3.74
N ILE A 312 -26.90 26.02 -4.83
CA ILE A 312 -27.58 26.21 -6.12
C ILE A 312 -27.84 24.83 -6.72
N GLN A 313 -29.08 24.55 -7.16
CA GLN A 313 -29.39 23.29 -7.84
C GLN A 313 -28.63 23.19 -9.16
N THR A 314 -27.94 22.06 -9.37
CA THR A 314 -27.08 21.83 -10.53
C THR A 314 -27.67 20.72 -11.40
N GLN A 315 -27.56 20.85 -12.73
CA GLN A 315 -27.69 19.70 -13.63
C GLN A 315 -26.31 19.10 -13.83
N ASN A 316 -26.19 17.78 -13.59
CA ASN A 316 -24.96 16.96 -13.59
C ASN A 316 -24.05 17.21 -12.38
N ALA A 317 -23.58 16.12 -11.75
CA ALA A 317 -23.02 16.15 -10.39
C ALA A 317 -21.53 15.77 -10.29
N TRP A 318 -20.84 15.52 -11.41
CA TRP A 318 -19.52 14.87 -11.33
C TRP A 318 -18.35 15.69 -11.88
N THR A 319 -18.55 16.56 -12.88
CA THR A 319 -17.42 17.32 -13.47
C THR A 319 -17.75 18.73 -13.94
N ALA A 320 -19.04 19.05 -14.12
CA ALA A 320 -19.48 20.38 -14.50
C ALA A 320 -20.81 20.74 -13.83
N VAL A 321 -20.91 21.98 -13.35
CA VAL A 321 -22.10 22.56 -12.72
C VAL A 321 -22.50 23.80 -13.51
N THR A 322 -23.78 23.88 -13.89
CA THR A 322 -24.37 25.15 -14.37
C THR A 322 -25.12 25.84 -13.25
N ALA A 323 -24.83 27.12 -13.01
CA ALA A 323 -25.55 27.97 -12.06
C ALA A 323 -26.11 29.23 -12.75
N THR A 324 -27.22 29.76 -12.22
CA THR A 324 -27.79 31.04 -12.69
C THR A 324 -27.57 32.10 -11.61
N ALA A 325 -26.95 33.21 -12.00
CA ALA A 325 -26.76 34.39 -11.15
C ALA A 325 -28.01 35.30 -11.21
#